data_AF-A0A0C3PL96-F1
#
_entry.id   AF-A0A0C3PL96-F1
#
_cell.length_a   1.000
_cell.length_b   1.000
_cell.length_c   1.000
_cell.angle_alpha   90.00
_cell.angle_beta   90.00
_cell.angle_gamma   90.00
#
_symmetry.space_group_name_H-M   'P 1'
#
loop_
_entity.id
_entity.type
_entity.pdbx_description
1 polymer ?
#
loop_
_entity_poly.entity_id
_entity_poly.type
_entity_poly.pdbx_seq_one_letter_code
_entity_poly.pdbx_strand_id
1 'polypeptide(L)'
;FTQAMQNGQSNILYKLHNNCHEIFGLPKNHFLPNSSCLEVPEIMKMLRVKDVGTPNQCFTIWFPFLFKDMKVNVHKPFMNWKPLAQILKGALWGKMSLTEGFIRHGGPKTNGQKWKVTVVTLGCIAWACMFLLSPDKEFLGNSCGQISKINYYQVFCAYKQVLV
;
A
#
# COMPACT_ATOMS: atom_id res chain seq x y z
N PHE A 1 -18.57 -10.79 11.01
CA PHE A 1 -17.34 -10.02 11.32
C PHE A 1 -16.27 -10.22 10.24
N THR A 2 -15.98 -11.46 9.85
CA THR A 2 -14.96 -11.85 8.85
C THR A 2 -15.20 -11.31 7.44
N GLN A 3 -16.45 -11.37 6.94
CA GLN A 3 -16.79 -10.91 5.59
C GLN A 3 -16.69 -9.37 5.43
N ALA A 4 -17.09 -8.61 6.46
CA ALA A 4 -16.95 -7.16 6.47
C ALA A 4 -15.47 -6.71 6.53
N MET A 5 -14.63 -7.48 7.23
CA MET A 5 -13.18 -7.28 7.27
C MET A 5 -12.53 -7.57 5.92
N GLN A 6 -12.88 -8.69 5.28
CA GLN A 6 -12.42 -9.05 3.93
C GLN A 6 -12.84 -8.00 2.89
N ASN A 7 -14.10 -7.57 2.90
CA ASN A 7 -14.58 -6.50 2.02
C ASN A 7 -13.86 -5.17 2.26
N GLY A 8 -13.51 -4.87 3.51
CA GLY A 8 -12.72 -3.69 3.87
C GLY A 8 -11.31 -3.74 3.29
N GLN A 9 -10.63 -4.88 3.45
CA GLN A 9 -9.29 -5.14 2.92
C GLN A 9 -9.24 -5.02 1.39
N SER A 10 -10.11 -5.74 0.65
CA SER A 10 -10.13 -5.71 -0.81
C SER A 10 -10.44 -4.31 -1.37
N ASN A 11 -11.31 -3.55 -0.70
CA ASN A 11 -11.62 -2.17 -1.09
C ASN A 11 -10.42 -1.23 -0.96
N ILE A 12 -9.61 -1.38 0.08
CA ILE A 12 -8.40 -0.56 0.29
C ILE A 12 -7.35 -0.85 -0.75
N LEU A 13 -7.13 -2.13 -1.02
CA LEU A 13 -6.21 -2.59 -2.06
C LEU A 13 -6.59 -2.03 -3.43
N TYR A 14 -7.85 -2.18 -3.82
CA TYR A 14 -8.35 -1.63 -5.08
C TYR A 14 -8.16 -0.11 -5.17
N LYS A 15 -8.42 0.62 -4.08
CA LYS A 15 -8.17 2.06 -4.00
C LYS A 15 -6.69 2.40 -4.12
N LEU A 16 -5.82 1.68 -3.43
CA LEU A 16 -4.37 1.92 -3.47
C LEU A 16 -3.83 1.66 -4.88
N HIS A 17 -4.13 0.51 -5.47
CA HIS A 17 -3.71 0.16 -6.83
C HIS A 17 -4.18 1.18 -7.88
N ASN A 18 -5.45 1.59 -7.83
CA ASN A 18 -5.98 2.57 -8.77
C ASN A 18 -5.30 3.94 -8.67
N ASN A 19 -4.75 4.28 -7.50
CA ASN A 19 -4.12 5.57 -7.26
C ASN A 19 -2.59 5.52 -7.33
N CYS A 20 -1.97 4.34 -7.47
CA CYS A 20 -0.52 4.17 -7.56
C CYS A 20 0.13 5.12 -8.57
N HIS A 21 -0.47 5.25 -9.75
CA HIS A 21 0.05 6.09 -10.82
C HIS A 21 0.15 7.57 -10.42
N GLU A 22 -0.86 8.10 -9.71
CA GLU A 22 -0.85 9.48 -9.17
C GLU A 22 0.15 9.63 -8.02
N ILE A 23 0.26 8.62 -7.15
CA ILE A 23 1.15 8.62 -5.98
C ILE A 23 2.63 8.58 -6.41
N PHE A 24 2.96 7.72 -7.37
CA PHE A 24 4.33 7.50 -7.81
C PHE A 24 4.73 8.38 -9.00
N GLY A 25 3.77 9.07 -9.63
CA GLY A 25 4.02 9.80 -10.88
C GLY A 25 4.41 8.88 -12.04
N LEU A 26 3.98 7.61 -12.00
CA LEU A 26 4.30 6.59 -13.00
C LEU A 26 3.09 6.34 -13.90
N PRO A 27 3.28 5.94 -15.18
CA PRO A 27 2.17 5.62 -16.08
C PRO A 27 1.17 4.62 -15.47
N LYS A 28 -0.13 4.89 -15.63
CA LYS A 28 -1.21 4.03 -15.12
C LYS A 28 -1.12 2.59 -15.61
N ASN A 29 -0.59 2.41 -16.83
CA ASN A 29 -0.43 1.11 -17.47
C ASN A 29 0.46 0.14 -16.68
N HIS A 30 1.35 0.65 -15.82
CA HIS A 30 2.23 -0.16 -14.97
C HIS A 30 1.52 -0.77 -13.75
N PHE A 31 0.32 -0.30 -13.42
CA PHE A 31 -0.45 -0.75 -12.25
C PHE A 31 -1.77 -1.43 -12.63
N LEU A 32 -1.95 -1.71 -13.92
CA LEU A 32 -3.10 -2.47 -14.40
C LEU A 32 -3.01 -3.94 -13.94
N PRO A 33 -4.14 -4.65 -13.79
CA PRO A 33 -4.13 -6.06 -13.40
C PRO A 33 -3.24 -6.93 -14.30
N ASN A 34 -3.10 -6.58 -15.57
CA ASN A 34 -2.36 -7.38 -16.54
C ASN A 34 -0.85 -7.05 -16.56
N SER A 35 -0.43 -5.89 -16.05
CA SER A 35 1.00 -5.53 -15.99
C SER A 35 1.66 -6.13 -14.75
N SER A 36 2.87 -6.67 -14.89
CA SER A 36 3.65 -7.07 -13.73
C SER A 36 4.38 -5.86 -13.15
N CYS A 37 4.06 -5.46 -11.91
CA CYS A 37 4.78 -4.39 -11.21
C CYS A 37 6.28 -4.70 -11.09
N LEU A 38 6.66 -5.97 -11.12
CA LEU A 38 8.05 -6.43 -11.07
C LEU A 38 8.81 -6.31 -12.40
N GLU A 39 8.13 -5.99 -13.50
CA GLU A 39 8.76 -5.71 -14.80
C GLU A 39 9.09 -4.22 -14.97
N VAL A 40 8.65 -3.37 -14.03
CA VAL A 40 8.82 -1.92 -14.11
C VAL A 40 10.10 -1.53 -13.36
N PRO A 41 11.16 -1.08 -14.07
CA PRO A 41 12.47 -0.80 -13.45
C PRO A 41 12.42 0.20 -12.29
N GLU A 42 11.50 1.16 -12.36
CA GLU A 42 11.29 2.16 -11.31
C GLU A 42 10.73 1.52 -10.04
N ILE A 43 9.73 0.64 -10.16
CA ILE A 43 9.14 -0.09 -9.03
C ILE A 43 10.16 -1.06 -8.45
N MET A 44 10.91 -1.74 -9.31
CA MET A 44 12.01 -2.61 -8.93
C MET A 44 13.05 -1.91 -8.05
N LYS A 45 13.44 -0.69 -8.46
CA LYS A 45 14.37 0.16 -7.72
C LYS A 45 13.79 0.58 -6.37
N MET A 46 12.49 0.90 -6.31
CA MET A 46 11.80 1.26 -5.07
C MET A 46 11.75 0.10 -4.06
N LEU A 47 11.67 -1.14 -4.55
CA LEU A 47 11.59 -2.36 -3.73
C LEU A 47 12.93 -3.00 -3.42
N ARG A 48 13.98 -2.67 -4.19
CA ARG A 48 15.30 -3.32 -4.11
C ARG A 48 15.21 -4.84 -4.20
N VAL A 49 14.33 -5.33 -5.05
CA VAL A 49 14.27 -6.77 -5.35
C VAL A 49 15.57 -7.11 -6.08
N LYS A 50 16.40 -7.93 -5.45
CA LYS A 50 17.49 -8.62 -6.13
C LYS A 50 16.88 -9.90 -6.72
N ASP A 51 17.24 -10.21 -7.95
CA ASP A 51 16.94 -11.51 -8.59
C ASP A 51 15.46 -11.78 -8.94
N VAL A 52 14.89 -10.96 -9.81
CA VAL A 52 13.53 -11.15 -10.38
C VAL A 52 13.45 -12.46 -11.14
N GLY A 53 12.39 -13.23 -10.88
CA GLY A 53 12.13 -14.47 -11.62
C GLY A 53 12.99 -15.65 -11.16
N THR A 54 13.76 -15.50 -10.08
CA THR A 54 14.43 -16.64 -9.44
C THR A 54 13.56 -17.23 -8.32
N PRO A 55 13.66 -18.53 -8.03
CA PRO A 55 12.94 -19.16 -6.92
C PRO A 55 13.27 -18.56 -5.53
N ASN A 56 14.39 -17.81 -5.42
CA ASN A 56 14.88 -17.20 -4.19
C ASN A 56 14.61 -15.69 -4.12
N GLN A 57 13.61 -15.19 -4.87
CA GLN A 57 13.24 -13.78 -4.83
C GLN A 57 12.82 -13.38 -3.40
N CYS A 58 13.66 -12.59 -2.73
CA CYS A 58 13.39 -12.11 -1.38
C CYS A 58 13.12 -10.61 -1.38
N PHE A 59 11.99 -10.24 -0.77
CA PHE A 59 11.67 -8.85 -0.47
C PHE A 59 12.28 -8.47 0.88
N THR A 60 13.06 -7.39 0.92
CA THR A 60 13.50 -6.84 2.20
C THR A 60 12.37 -6.04 2.85
N ILE A 61 12.22 -6.17 4.17
CA ILE A 61 11.31 -5.31 4.94
C ILE A 61 11.69 -3.82 4.85
N TRP A 62 12.96 -3.52 4.51
CA TRP A 62 13.50 -2.17 4.35
C TRP A 62 13.61 -1.78 2.89
N PHE A 63 12.47 -1.70 2.21
CA PHE A 63 12.42 -1.23 0.82
C PHE A 63 12.90 0.24 0.75
N PRO A 64 13.78 0.59 -0.21
CA PRO A 64 14.32 1.95 -0.39
C PRO A 64 13.29 3.05 -0.37
N PHE A 65 12.09 2.78 -0.91
CA PHE A 65 11.01 3.76 -0.95
C PHE A 65 10.58 4.28 0.42
N LEU A 66 10.89 3.60 1.54
CA LEU A 66 10.68 4.15 2.88
C LEU A 66 11.60 5.33 3.21
N PHE A 67 12.74 5.45 2.53
CA PHE A 67 13.81 6.35 2.93
C PHE A 67 13.94 7.54 1.98
N LYS A 68 14.43 8.66 2.52
CA LYS A 68 14.71 9.85 1.74
C LYS A 68 15.68 9.50 0.60
N ASP A 69 15.37 9.99 -0.60
CA ASP A 69 16.19 9.78 -1.81
C ASP A 69 16.44 8.30 -2.13
N MET A 70 15.58 7.38 -1.66
CA MET A 70 15.75 5.94 -1.76
C MET A 70 17.06 5.40 -1.14
N LYS A 71 17.66 6.14 -0.21
CA LYS A 71 18.88 5.73 0.50
C LYS A 71 18.53 5.11 1.84
N VAL A 72 18.69 3.79 1.95
CA VAL A 72 18.37 3.02 3.15
C VAL A 72 19.15 3.55 4.36
N ASN A 73 18.41 4.10 5.33
CA ASN A 73 18.92 4.55 6.62
C ASN A 73 17.96 4.08 7.72
N VAL A 74 18.23 2.91 8.29
CA VAL A 74 17.36 2.23 9.27
C VAL A 74 17.11 3.04 10.55
N HIS A 75 17.93 4.05 10.86
CA HIS A 75 17.70 4.94 12.00
C HIS A 75 16.63 6.00 11.73
N LYS A 76 16.32 6.27 10.47
CA LYS A 76 15.31 7.24 10.04
C LYS A 76 14.45 6.64 8.92
N PRO A 77 13.66 5.59 9.22
CA PRO A 77 12.71 5.05 8.26
C PRO A 77 11.58 6.06 8.02
N PHE A 78 10.84 5.91 6.92
CA PHE A 78 9.69 6.74 6.56
C PHE A 78 9.99 8.20 6.23
N MET A 79 11.26 8.55 5.97
CA MET A 79 11.66 9.91 5.59
C MET A 79 11.26 10.28 4.16
N ASN A 80 10.78 9.33 3.35
CA ASN A 80 10.11 9.61 2.08
C ASN A 80 8.64 10.06 2.29
N TRP A 81 8.43 11.01 3.19
CA TRP A 81 7.13 11.26 3.83
C TRP A 81 6.00 11.63 2.88
N LYS A 82 6.28 12.33 1.77
CA LYS A 82 5.25 12.86 0.86
C LYS A 82 4.45 11.75 0.17
N PRO A 83 5.08 10.83 -0.60
CA PRO A 83 4.34 9.73 -1.20
C PRO A 83 3.78 8.79 -0.13
N LEU A 84 4.48 8.56 0.99
CA LEU A 84 3.98 7.76 2.12
C LEU A 84 2.67 8.33 2.72
N ALA A 85 2.60 9.64 2.90
CA ALA A 85 1.41 10.31 3.36
C ALA A 85 0.28 10.24 2.32
N GLN A 86 0.58 10.39 1.03
CA GLN A 86 -0.41 10.27 -0.05
C GLN A 86 -1.01 8.86 -0.12
N ILE A 87 -0.18 7.81 0.02
CA ILE A 87 -0.64 6.42 0.09
C ILE A 87 -1.68 6.25 1.19
N LEU A 88 -1.33 6.69 2.40
CA LEU A 88 -2.22 6.56 3.54
C LEU A 88 -3.48 7.43 3.38
N LYS A 89 -3.34 8.63 2.81
CA LYS A 89 -4.46 9.53 2.53
C LYS A 89 -5.45 8.88 1.56
N GLY A 90 -4.96 8.27 0.48
CA GLY A 90 -5.76 7.52 -0.48
C GLY A 90 -6.44 6.29 0.13
N ALA A 91 -5.73 5.52 0.95
CA ALA A 91 -6.28 4.33 1.63
C ALA A 91 -7.42 4.67 2.61
N LEU A 92 -7.21 5.70 3.43
CA LEU A 92 -8.13 6.08 4.50
C LEU A 92 -9.27 6.96 4.01
N TRP A 93 -9.00 7.90 3.12
CA TRP A 93 -9.91 8.99 2.73
C TRP A 93 -10.38 8.92 1.27
N GLY A 94 -9.81 8.02 0.47
CA GLY A 94 -10.22 7.78 -0.93
C GLY A 94 -9.50 8.68 -1.94
N LYS A 95 -9.67 8.36 -3.24
CA LYS A 95 -8.97 9.04 -4.35
C LYS A 95 -9.10 10.56 -4.32
N MET A 96 -10.31 11.08 -4.15
CA MET A 96 -10.58 12.52 -4.17
C MET A 96 -9.78 13.30 -3.12
N SER A 97 -9.34 12.64 -2.04
CA SER A 97 -8.49 13.26 -1.04
C SER A 97 -7.08 13.59 -1.57
N LEU A 98 -6.63 12.97 -2.66
CA LEU A 98 -5.33 13.23 -3.28
C LEU A 98 -5.34 14.50 -4.14
N THR A 99 -6.52 14.99 -4.53
CA THR A 99 -6.67 16.22 -5.31
C THR A 99 -6.51 17.45 -4.41
N GLU A 100 -5.74 18.43 -4.86
CA GLU A 100 -5.59 19.72 -4.17
C GLU A 100 -6.92 20.50 -4.13
N GLY A 101 -7.16 21.23 -3.04
CA GLY A 101 -8.39 22.01 -2.87
C GLY A 101 -9.66 21.20 -2.64
N PHE A 102 -9.58 19.86 -2.49
CA PHE A 102 -10.76 19.03 -2.29
C PHE A 102 -11.43 19.29 -0.93
N ILE A 103 -12.67 19.79 -0.99
CA ILE A 103 -13.59 19.88 0.14
C ILE A 103 -14.64 18.78 -0.03
N ARG A 104 -14.83 17.97 1.01
CA ARG A 104 -15.76 16.84 0.94
C ARG A 104 -17.20 17.32 1.13
N HIS A 105 -18.03 17.14 0.11
CA HIS A 105 -19.47 17.37 0.18
C HIS A 105 -20.23 16.04 0.07
N GLY A 106 -20.61 15.47 1.22
CA GLY A 106 -21.41 14.23 1.28
C GLY A 106 -20.67 12.93 0.93
N GLY A 107 -21.44 11.86 0.75
CA GLY A 107 -20.97 10.53 0.33
C GLY A 107 -20.73 9.51 1.47
N PRO A 108 -20.52 8.23 1.12
CA PRO A 108 -20.36 7.15 2.09
C PRO A 108 -19.18 7.39 3.05
N LYS A 109 -19.30 6.95 4.31
CA LYS A 109 -18.21 7.06 5.29
C LYS A 109 -16.92 6.45 4.73
N THR A 110 -15.81 7.19 4.84
CA THR A 110 -14.48 6.72 4.43
C THR A 110 -13.95 5.67 5.40
N ASN A 111 -12.87 4.97 5.03
CA ASN A 111 -12.27 3.95 5.90
C ASN A 111 -11.75 4.58 7.20
N GLY A 112 -11.07 5.74 7.12
CA GLY A 112 -10.63 6.50 8.29
C GLY A 112 -11.79 6.85 9.25
N GLN A 113 -12.94 7.27 8.71
CA GLN A 113 -14.15 7.50 9.49
C GLN A 113 -14.76 6.23 10.11
N LYS A 114 -14.86 5.15 9.32
CA LYS A 114 -15.43 3.88 9.80
C LYS A 114 -14.60 3.28 10.93
N TRP A 115 -13.29 3.47 10.88
CA TRP A 115 -12.35 2.94 11.84
C TRP A 115 -11.97 3.93 12.93
N LYS A 116 -12.54 5.16 12.90
CA LYS A 116 -12.25 6.23 13.86
C LYS A 116 -10.76 6.55 13.98
N VAL A 117 -10.03 6.54 12.86
CA VAL A 117 -8.61 6.88 12.84
C VAL A 117 -8.44 8.35 13.20
N THR A 118 -7.85 8.62 14.36
CA THR A 118 -7.54 9.96 14.86
C THR A 118 -6.06 10.31 14.72
N VAL A 119 -5.19 9.30 14.73
CA VAL A 119 -3.73 9.45 14.66
C VAL A 119 -3.16 8.54 13.58
N VAL A 120 -2.19 9.05 12.84
CA VAL A 120 -1.39 8.27 11.89
C VAL A 120 -0.12 7.81 12.59
N THR A 121 0.01 6.51 12.83
CA THR A 121 1.25 5.91 13.35
C THR A 121 2.16 5.48 12.20
N LEU A 122 3.44 5.26 12.49
CA LEU A 122 4.38 4.67 11.53
C LEU A 122 3.90 3.29 11.04
N GLY A 123 3.18 2.55 11.89
CA GLY A 123 2.54 1.29 11.53
C GLY A 123 1.51 1.45 10.41
N CYS A 124 0.73 2.54 10.41
CA CYS A 124 -0.23 2.82 9.33
C CYS A 124 0.47 2.99 7.97
N ILE A 125 1.62 3.64 7.97
CA ILE A 125 2.42 3.88 6.76
C ILE A 125 3.03 2.56 6.27
N ALA A 126 3.66 1.80 7.17
CA ALA A 126 4.23 0.50 6.86
C ALA A 126 3.18 -0.47 6.28
N TRP A 127 2.00 -0.50 6.91
CA TRP A 127 0.84 -1.22 6.43
C TRP A 127 0.49 -0.82 5.00
N ALA A 128 0.19 0.47 4.75
CA ALA A 128 -0.28 0.90 3.45
C ALA A 128 0.76 0.67 2.33
N CYS A 129 2.05 0.78 2.65
CA CYS A 129 3.12 0.47 1.71
C CYS A 129 3.17 -1.02 1.36
N MET A 130 2.97 -1.92 2.33
CA MET A 130 2.99 -3.36 2.08
C MET A 130 1.92 -3.79 1.07
N PHE A 131 0.73 -3.21 1.16
CA PHE A 131 -0.37 -3.50 0.24
C PHE A 131 -0.16 -2.87 -1.14
N LEU A 132 0.42 -1.68 -1.20
CA LEU A 132 0.69 -0.96 -2.44
C LEU A 132 1.80 -1.60 -3.28
N LEU A 133 2.81 -2.11 -2.59
CA LEU A 133 4.04 -2.65 -3.16
C LEU A 133 4.03 -4.18 -3.26
N SER A 134 2.91 -4.79 -2.89
CA SER A 134 2.70 -6.21 -3.04
C SER A 134 2.86 -6.62 -4.50
N PRO A 135 3.59 -7.71 -4.80
CA PRO A 135 3.63 -8.28 -6.14
C PRO A 135 2.33 -9.03 -6.48
N ASP A 136 1.49 -9.35 -5.49
CA ASP A 136 0.23 -10.06 -5.66
C ASP A 136 -0.86 -9.14 -6.19
N LYS A 137 -1.57 -9.61 -7.22
CA LYS A 137 -2.61 -8.87 -7.95
C LYS A 137 -4.03 -9.11 -7.43
N GLU A 138 -4.24 -10.28 -6.83
CA GLU A 138 -5.54 -10.69 -6.32
C GLU A 138 -5.39 -11.27 -4.91
N PHE A 139 -6.34 -10.93 -4.05
CA PHE A 139 -6.43 -11.44 -2.68
C PHE A 139 -7.82 -12.02 -2.49
N LEU A 140 -7.98 -13.28 -2.89
CA LEU A 140 -9.22 -14.05 -2.71
C LEU A 140 -9.44 -14.40 -1.22
N GLY A 141 -10.18 -13.57 -0.49
CA GLY A 141 -10.63 -13.90 0.88
C GLY A 141 -9.52 -13.88 1.93
N ASN A 142 -9.37 -14.95 2.75
CA ASN A 142 -8.32 -15.11 3.78
C ASN A 142 -6.89 -15.24 3.20
N SER A 143 -6.71 -14.91 1.93
CA SER A 143 -5.64 -15.42 1.09
C SER A 143 -4.27 -14.83 1.40
N CYS A 144 -3.38 -15.77 1.70
CA CYS A 144 -1.96 -15.71 1.40
C CYS A 144 -1.72 -15.21 -0.05
N GLY A 145 -0.82 -14.25 -0.25
CA GLY A 145 -0.41 -13.80 -1.57
C GLY A 145 0.12 -14.96 -2.40
N GLN A 146 -0.31 -15.08 -3.66
CA GLN A 146 0.10 -16.19 -4.52
C GLN A 146 1.61 -16.15 -4.83
N ILE A 147 2.16 -14.95 -5.02
CA ILE A 147 3.55 -14.66 -5.35
C ILE A 147 4.35 -14.41 -4.07
N SER A 148 3.89 -13.49 -3.20
CA SER A 148 4.65 -13.13 -2.00
C SER A 148 4.59 -14.16 -0.89
N LYS A 149 3.57 -15.03 -0.91
CA LYS A 149 3.22 -15.94 0.20
C LYS A 149 2.93 -15.21 1.53
N ILE A 150 2.58 -13.92 1.49
CA ILE A 150 2.22 -13.14 2.68
C ILE A 150 0.75 -13.36 3.05
N ASN A 151 0.45 -13.67 4.31
CA ASN A 151 -0.93 -13.71 4.80
C ASN A 151 -1.47 -12.29 5.07
N TYR A 152 -1.98 -11.64 4.02
CA TYR A 152 -2.47 -10.26 4.11
C TYR A 152 -3.64 -10.08 5.08
N TYR A 153 -4.47 -11.11 5.28
CA TYR A 153 -5.57 -11.04 6.25
C TYR A 153 -5.03 -10.95 7.68
N GLN A 154 -4.09 -11.81 8.06
CA GLN A 154 -3.47 -11.77 9.39
C GLN A 154 -2.71 -10.46 9.61
N VAL A 155 -1.95 -10.02 8.61
CA VAL A 155 -1.25 -8.74 8.63
C VAL A 155 -2.24 -7.58 8.81
N PHE A 156 -3.33 -7.56 8.05
CA PHE A 156 -4.38 -6.54 8.17
C PHE A 156 -4.99 -6.53 9.58
N CYS A 157 -5.31 -7.69 10.15
CA CYS A 157 -5.82 -7.82 11.51
C CYS A 157 -4.83 -7.28 12.55
N ALA A 158 -3.55 -7.63 12.45
CA ALA A 158 -2.51 -7.17 13.36
C ALA A 158 -2.33 -5.65 13.27
N TYR A 159 -2.26 -5.09 12.07
CA TYR A 159 -2.15 -3.64 11.90
C TYR A 159 -3.37 -2.89 12.36
N LYS A 160 -4.57 -3.46 12.20
CA LYS A 160 -5.80 -2.84 12.70
C LYS A 160 -5.79 -2.65 14.22
N GLN A 161 -5.16 -3.54 14.98
CA GLN A 161 -4.99 -3.41 16.44
C GLN A 161 -4.04 -2.27 16.83
N VAL A 162 -3.17 -1.83 15.92
CA VAL A 162 -2.25 -0.70 16.13
C VAL A 162 -2.86 0.61 15.62
N LEU A 163 -3.80 0.52 14.67
CA LEU A 163 -4.50 1.62 14.03
C LEU A 163 -5.73 2.13 14.83
N VAL A 164 -6.33 1.26 15.66
CA VAL A 164 -7.54 1.49 16.46
C VAL A 164 -7.25 1.11 17.91
#